data_AF-A0A7V4G925-F1
#
_entry.id   AF-A0A7V4G925-F1
#
_cell.length_a   1.000
_cell.length_b   1.000
_cell.length_c   1.000
_cell.angle_alpha   90.00
_cell.angle_beta   90.00
_cell.angle_gamma   90.00
#
_symmetry.space_group_name_H-M   'P 1'
#
loop_
_entity.id
_entity.type
_entity.pdbx_description
1 polymer ?
#
loop_
_entity_poly.entity_id
_entity_poly.type
_entity_poly.pdbx_seq_one_letter_code
_entity_poly.pdbx_strand_id
1 'polypeptide(L)' 'MKIHEYQGKDLLQQFKVPIPAGGVADTPEEARRVAETLEAG' A
#
# COMPACT_ATOMS: atom_id res chain seq x y z
N MET A 1 20.71 -4.80 -5.63
CA MET A 1 19.95 -4.06 -4.58
C MET A 1 18.49 -4.46 -4.71
N LYS A 2 17.78 -4.70 -3.60
CA LYS A 2 16.36 -5.10 -3.61
C LYS A 2 15.55 -4.08 -2.80
N ILE A 3 14.30 -3.85 -3.19
CA ILE A 3 13.34 -2.99 -2.49
C ILE A 3 12.16 -3.82 -2.00
N HIS A 4 11.45 -3.32 -1.01
CA HIS A 4 10.19 -3.90 -0.57
C HIS A 4 9.08 -3.63 -1.59
N GLU A 5 8.04 -4.47 -1.57
CA GLU A 5 6.91 -4.35 -2.50
C GLU A 5 6.22 -2.99 -2.43
N TYR A 6 6.00 -2.46 -1.21
CA TYR A 6 5.35 -1.15 -1.03
C TYR A 6 6.15 -0.01 -1.66
N GLN A 7 7.48 -0.06 -1.57
CA GLN A 7 8.37 0.93 -2.21
C GLN A 7 8.27 0.85 -3.74
N GLY A 8 8.13 -0.37 -4.28
CA GLY A 8 7.89 -0.56 -5.70
C GLY A 8 6.52 -0.02 -6.14
N LYS A 9 5.48 -0.26 -5.34
CA LYS A 9 4.13 0.28 -5.56
C LYS A 9 4.14 1.81 -5.57
N ASP A 10 4.83 2.46 -4.64
CA ASP A 10 4.95 3.93 -4.58
C ASP A 10 5.60 4.49 -5.86
N LEU A 11 6.62 3.81 -6.39
CA LEU A 11 7.25 4.20 -7.66
C LEU A 11 6.27 4.03 -8.83
N LEU A 12 5.60 2.89 -8.94
CA LEU A 12 4.62 2.64 -10.01
C LEU A 12 3.48 3.67 -10.01
N GLN A 13 3.00 4.05 -8.82
CA GLN A 13 1.98 5.08 -8.66
C GLN A 13 2.44 6.45 -9.17
N GLN A 14 3.70 6.84 -8.92
CA GLN A 14 4.27 8.10 -9.44
C GLN A 14 4.27 8.15 -10.98
N PHE A 15 4.43 6.99 -11.63
CA PHE A 15 4.35 6.85 -13.09
C PHE A 15 2.94 6.56 -13.61
N LYS A 16 1.91 6.71 -12.76
CA LYS A 16 0.49 6.48 -13.09
C LYS A 16 0.19 5.07 -13.58
N VAL A 17 1.01 4.09 -13.20
CA VAL A 17 0.73 2.68 -13.48
C VAL A 17 -0.37 2.22 -12.52
N PRO A 18 -1.45 1.59 -13.02
CA PRO A 18 -2.52 1.11 -12.16
C PRO A 18 -2.00 -0.02 -11.25
N ILE A 19 -2.23 0.13 -9.96
CA ILE A 19 -1.84 -0.83 -8.92
C ILE A 19 -3.02 -1.06 -7.96
N PRO A 20 -3.09 -2.22 -7.28
CA PRO A 20 -4.08 -2.43 -6.24
C PRO A 20 -3.95 -1.41 -5.10
N ALA A 21 -5.07 -0.91 -4.60
CA ALA A 21 -5.09 -0.10 -3.38
C ALA A 21 -4.58 -0.94 -2.19
N GLY A 22 -3.78 -0.31 -1.33
CA GLY A 22 -3.18 -0.96 -0.17
C GLY A 22 -2.45 0.04 0.71
N GLY A 23 -1.95 -0.43 1.85
CA GLY A 23 -1.15 0.36 2.78
C GLY A 23 -0.14 -0.51 3.51
N VAL A 24 0.96 0.11 3.96
CA VAL A 24 1.94 -0.54 4.85
C VAL A 24 1.46 -0.43 6.29
N ALA A 25 1.70 -1.48 7.08
CA ALA A 25 1.36 -1.52 8.49
C ALA A 25 2.51 -2.22 9.24
N ASP A 26 3.00 -1.57 10.29
CA ASP A 26 4.05 -2.11 11.16
C ASP A 26 3.45 -2.70 12.45
N THR A 27 2.16 -2.45 12.69
CA THR A 27 1.40 -2.97 13.83
C THR A 27 0.07 -3.60 13.39
N PRO A 28 -0.49 -4.55 14.18
CA PRO A 28 -1.81 -5.11 13.91
C PRO A 28 -2.91 -4.05 13.82
N GLU A 29 -2.84 -3.01 14.64
CA GLU A 29 -3.81 -1.90 14.67
C GLU A 29 -3.76 -1.06 13.40
N GLU A 30 -2.58 -0.87 12.81
CA GLU A 30 -2.43 -0.22 11.50
C GLU A 30 -2.99 -1.09 10.38
N ALA A 31 -2.76 -2.40 10.42
CA ALA A 31 -3.29 -3.32 9.41
C ALA A 31 -4.82 -3.27 9.37
N ARG A 32 -5.47 -3.18 10.55
CA ARG A 32 -6.91 -2.98 10.66
C ARG A 32 -7.37 -1.66 10.02
N ARG A 33 -6.70 -0.55 10.34
CA ARG A 33 -7.02 0.77 9.77
C ARG A 33 -6.87 0.81 8.25
N VAL A 34 -5.84 0.15 7.71
CA VAL A 34 -5.66 0.00 6.26
C VAL A 34 -6.83 -0.77 5.66
N ALA A 35 -7.23 -1.90 6.24
CA ALA A 35 -8.37 -2.66 5.75
C ALA A 35 -9.68 -1.84 5.76
N GLU A 36 -9.96 -1.11 6.85
CA GLU A 36 -11.12 -0.21 6.96
C GLU A 36 -11.11 0.88 5.86
N THR A 37 -9.93 1.41 5.52
CA THR A 37 -9.77 2.40 4.44
C THR A 37 -10.03 1.80 3.06
N LEU A 38 -9.69 0.53 2.86
CA LEU A 38 -9.89 -0.17 1.58
C LEU A 38 -11.34 -0.58 1.34
N GLU A 39 -12.12 -0.86 2.40
CA GLU A 39 -13.55 -1.18 2.29
C GLU A 39 -14.42 0.07 2.05
N ALA A 40 -13.93 1.25 2.40
CA ALA A 40 -14.66 2.51 2.28
C ALA A 40 -14.59 3.17 0.88
N GLY A 41 -13.89 2.55 -0.09
CA GLY A 41 -13.72 3.04 -1.47
C GLY A 41 -14.45 2.19 -2.51
#